data_AF-A0A1H7EV64-F1
#
_entry.id   AF-A0A1H7EV64-F1
#
_cell.length_a   1.000
_cell.length_b   1.000
_cell.length_c   1.000
_cell.angle_alpha   90.00
_cell.angle_beta   90.00
_cell.angle_gamma   90.00
#
_symmetry.space_group_name_H-M   'P 1'
#
loop_
_entity.id
_entity.type
_entity.pdbx_description
1 polymer ?
#
loop_
_entity_poly.entity_id
_entity_poly.type
_entity_poly.pdbx_seq_one_letter_code
_entity_poly.pdbx_strand_id
1 'polypeptide(L)'
;MWNAAGLVSYANARHGYGCDGYQVTYRTDLDEYLIEVEGIEIPEGFVQVSHGLQDELEFQITEDEYLTALRRYLLIRGKNELALELKGGQPVTLTLAERVQCIVRGYS
;
A
#
# COMPACT_ATOMS: atom_id res chain seq x y z
N MET A 1 8.68 12.31 2.42
CA MET A 1 7.24 12.68 2.31
C MET A 1 6.59 11.79 1.25
N TRP A 2 5.52 11.07 1.61
CA TRP A 2 4.82 10.15 0.71
C TRP A 2 4.23 10.85 -0.52
N ASN A 3 4.53 10.34 -1.73
CA ASN A 3 3.88 10.77 -2.97
C ASN A 3 2.77 9.77 -3.33
N ALA A 4 1.51 10.15 -3.10
CA ALA A 4 0.35 9.30 -3.36
C ALA A 4 0.25 8.83 -4.82
N ALA A 5 0.63 9.68 -5.79
CA ALA A 5 0.63 9.30 -7.20
C ALA A 5 1.74 8.28 -7.50
N GLY A 6 2.92 8.46 -6.89
CA GLY A 6 4.00 7.49 -6.96
C GLY A 6 3.54 6.13 -6.43
N LEU A 7 3.03 6.10 -5.20
CA LEU A 7 2.52 4.88 -4.57
C LEU A 7 1.50 4.13 -5.45
N VAL A 8 0.54 4.84 -6.05
CA VAL A 8 -0.45 4.24 -6.97
C VAL A 8 0.21 3.70 -8.23
N SER A 9 1.18 4.43 -8.80
CA SER A 9 1.93 3.98 -9.98
C SER A 9 2.69 2.67 -9.71
N TYR A 10 3.36 2.57 -8.56
CA TYR A 10 4.12 1.39 -8.16
C TYR A 10 3.19 0.20 -7.84
N ALA A 11 2.10 0.44 -7.11
CA ALA A 11 1.09 -0.58 -6.85
C ALA A 11 0.46 -1.12 -8.14
N ASN A 12 0.14 -0.25 -9.10
CA ASN A 12 -0.37 -0.64 -10.43
C ASN A 12 0.64 -1.43 -11.27
N ALA A 13 1.94 -1.22 -11.03
CA ALA A 13 3.02 -1.96 -11.66
C ALA A 13 3.39 -3.26 -10.92
N ARG A 14 2.75 -3.55 -9.77
CA ARG A 14 3.12 -4.64 -8.84
C ARG A 14 4.59 -4.58 -8.44
N HIS A 15 5.02 -3.37 -8.10
CA HIS A 15 6.39 -3.10 -7.71
C HIS A 15 6.43 -2.44 -6.34
N GLY A 16 7.45 -2.77 -5.57
CA GLY A 16 7.64 -2.29 -4.23
C GLY A 16 7.83 -0.78 -4.16
N TYR A 17 7.41 -0.19 -3.04
CA TYR A 17 7.52 1.25 -2.79
C TYR A 17 8.01 1.48 -1.38
N GLY A 18 9.10 2.25 -1.23
CA GLY A 18 9.69 2.60 0.06
C GLY A 18 9.74 4.12 0.26
N CYS A 19 9.38 4.58 1.45
CA CYS A 19 9.54 5.97 1.87
C CYS A 19 9.63 6.07 3.40
N ASP A 20 10.65 6.78 3.90
CA ASP A 20 10.80 7.25 5.29
C ASP A 20 10.26 6.26 6.35
N GLY A 21 10.86 5.07 6.42
CA GLY A 21 10.53 4.07 7.44
C GLY A 21 9.36 3.15 7.09
N TYR A 22 8.71 3.27 5.93
CA TYR A 22 7.73 2.30 5.45
C TYR A 22 8.17 1.71 4.11
N GLN A 23 7.94 0.42 3.93
CA GLN A 23 8.24 -0.27 2.68
C GLN A 23 7.17 -1.31 2.38
N VAL A 24 6.79 -1.39 1.11
CA VAL A 24 6.00 -2.49 0.53
C VAL A 24 6.91 -3.21 -0.44
N THR A 25 6.98 -4.53 -0.33
CA THR A 25 7.80 -5.39 -1.19
C THR A 25 6.91 -6.46 -1.80
N TYR A 26 6.97 -6.60 -3.13
CA TYR A 26 6.37 -7.71 -3.85
C TYR A 26 7.38 -8.86 -3.97
N ARG A 27 6.88 -10.08 -4.15
CA ARG A 27 7.73 -11.24 -4.42
C ARG A 27 8.69 -11.01 -5.59
N THR A 28 8.23 -10.33 -6.64
CA THR A 28 9.03 -10.03 -7.84
C THR A 28 10.14 -9.01 -7.61
N ASP A 29 10.14 -8.35 -6.46
CA ASP A 29 11.20 -7.40 -6.08
C ASP A 29 12.35 -8.10 -5.36
N LEU A 30 12.19 -9.36 -4.95
CA LEU A 30 13.23 -10.15 -4.30
C LEU A 30 14.20 -10.67 -5.36
N ASP A 31 15.48 -10.38 -5.17
CA ASP A 31 16.56 -10.98 -5.94
C ASP A 31 17.01 -12.32 -5.33
N GLU A 32 17.88 -13.05 -6.04
CA GLU A 32 18.40 -14.35 -5.59
C GLU A 32 19.11 -14.25 -4.23
N TYR A 33 19.78 -13.12 -3.95
CA TYR A 33 20.48 -12.93 -2.68
C TYR A 33 19.48 -12.83 -1.52
N LEU A 34 18.44 -12.01 -1.67
CA LEU A 34 17.39 -11.85 -0.66
C LEU A 34 16.66 -13.17 -0.37
N ILE A 35 16.49 -14.02 -1.38
CA ILE A 35 15.83 -15.32 -1.24
C ILE A 35 16.77 -16.35 -0.60
N GLU A 36 17.99 -16.51 -1.13
CA GLU A 36 18.87 -17.63 -0.76
C GLU A 36 19.73 -17.35 0.47
N VAL A 37 20.12 -16.08 0.67
CA VAL A 37 21.04 -15.69 1.76
C VAL A 37 20.28 -15.11 2.94
N GLU A 38 19.38 -14.16 2.69
CA GLU A 38 18.56 -13.52 3.74
C GLU A 38 17.33 -14.36 4.10
N GLY A 39 16.98 -15.35 3.29
CA GLY A 39 15.85 -16.26 3.56
C GLY A 39 14.49 -15.59 3.49
N ILE A 40 14.36 -14.47 2.78
CA ILE A 40 13.09 -13.75 2.64
C ILE A 40 12.17 -14.51 1.69
N GLU A 41 10.98 -14.83 2.17
CA GLU A 41 9.95 -15.49 1.37
C GLU A 41 8.67 -14.67 1.39
N ILE A 42 8.21 -14.24 0.21
CA ILE A 42 6.88 -13.65 0.02
C ILE A 42 6.04 -14.64 -0.82
N PRO A 43 4.95 -15.20 -0.26
CA PRO A 43 4.08 -16.11 -0.98
C PRO A 43 3.51 -15.49 -2.26
N GLU A 44 3.15 -16.33 -3.23
CA GLU A 44 2.48 -15.84 -4.45
C GLU A 44 1.14 -15.18 -4.10
N GLY A 45 0.89 -13.99 -4.65
CA GLY A 45 -0.32 -13.20 -4.37
C GLY A 45 -0.28 -12.44 -3.03
N PHE A 46 0.86 -12.43 -2.34
CA PHE A 46 1.08 -11.65 -1.11
C PHE A 46 2.06 -10.50 -1.36
N VAL A 47 1.99 -9.52 -0.46
CA VAL A 47 2.96 -8.43 -0.33
C VAL A 47 3.45 -8.39 1.11
N GLN A 48 4.71 -8.02 1.28
CA GLN A 48 5.29 -7.73 2.58
C GLN A 48 5.20 -6.23 2.85
N VAL A 49 4.71 -5.87 4.03
CA VAL A 49 4.69 -4.50 4.52
C VAL A 49 5.61 -4.43 5.73
N SER A 50 6.63 -3.59 5.66
CA SER A 50 7.56 -3.36 6.76
C SER A 50 7.59 -1.90 7.19
N HIS A 51 7.81 -1.70 8.49
CA HIS A 51 7.98 -0.40 9.10
C HIS A 51 9.25 -0.36 9.94
N GLY A 52 10.26 0.37 9.47
CA GLY A 52 11.59 0.46 10.06
C GLY A 52 11.74 1.49 11.20
N LEU A 53 10.66 1.92 11.86
CA LEU A 53 10.78 2.71 13.09
C LEU A 53 10.56 1.83 14.32
N GLN A 54 11.49 1.95 15.28
CA GLN A 54 11.54 1.53 16.69
C GLN A 54 11.06 0.12 17.10
N ASP A 55 10.10 -0.49 16.41
CA ASP A 55 9.49 -1.79 16.75
C ASP A 55 9.39 -2.73 15.53
N GLU A 56 10.16 -2.48 14.44
CA GLU A 56 10.30 -3.33 13.24
C GLU A 56 9.06 -4.18 12.93
N LEU A 57 7.96 -3.50 12.60
CA LEU A 57 6.71 -4.19 12.26
C LEU A 57 6.83 -4.69 10.83
N GLU A 58 6.91 -6.00 10.68
CA GLU A 58 6.91 -6.69 9.40
C GLU A 58 5.79 -7.72 9.37
N PHE A 59 4.93 -7.64 8.36
CA PHE A 59 3.84 -8.58 8.17
C PHE A 59 3.51 -8.74 6.69
N GLN A 60 2.88 -9.87 6.36
CA GLN A 60 2.45 -10.19 5.00
C GLN A 60 0.93 -10.17 4.93
N ILE A 61 0.40 -9.57 3.88
CA ILE A 61 -1.03 -9.56 3.54
C ILE A 61 -1.20 -9.91 2.08
N THR A 62 -2.40 -10.32 1.70
CA THR A 62 -2.69 -10.55 0.28
C THR A 62 -2.57 -9.24 -0.50
N GLU A 63 -2.18 -9.33 -1.78
CA GLU A 63 -2.16 -8.17 -2.69
C GLU A 63 -3.54 -7.49 -2.74
N ASP A 64 -4.62 -8.27 -2.70
CA ASP A 64 -5.98 -7.74 -2.72
C ASP A 64 -6.32 -6.92 -1.46
N GLU A 65 -5.94 -7.41 -0.27
CA GLU A 65 -6.10 -6.66 0.98
C GLU A 65 -5.29 -5.36 0.96
N TYR A 66 -4.04 -5.42 0.49
CA TYR A 66 -3.18 -4.24 0.34
C TYR A 66 -3.82 -3.19 -0.57
N LEU A 67 -4.25 -3.58 -1.78
CA LEU A 67 -4.84 -2.68 -2.76
C LEU A 67 -6.18 -2.12 -2.27
N THR A 68 -6.97 -2.92 -1.56
CA THR A 68 -8.22 -2.48 -0.93
C THR A 68 -7.96 -1.44 0.16
N ALA A 69 -6.98 -1.69 1.03
CA ALA A 69 -6.58 -0.76 2.08
C ALA A 69 -6.03 0.55 1.49
N LEU A 70 -5.21 0.46 0.43
CA LEU A 70 -4.69 1.61 -0.29
C LEU A 70 -5.81 2.45 -0.93
N ARG A 71 -6.77 1.80 -1.60
CA ARG A 71 -7.95 2.49 -2.15
C ARG A 71 -8.71 3.24 -1.06
N ARG A 72 -8.98 2.59 0.08
CA ARG A 72 -9.66 3.22 1.21
C ARG A 72 -8.87 4.41 1.76
N TYR A 73 -7.56 4.27 1.90
CA TYR A 73 -6.68 5.36 2.35
C TYR A 73 -6.75 6.58 1.41
N LEU A 74 -6.67 6.35 0.09
CA LEU A 74 -6.75 7.43 -0.91
C LEU A 74 -8.08 8.18 -0.82
N LEU A 75 -9.20 7.45 -0.70
CA LEU A 75 -10.52 8.05 -0.51
C LEU A 75 -10.59 8.87 0.77
N ILE A 76 -10.10 8.35 1.91
CA ILE A 76 -10.07 9.05 3.21
C ILE A 76 -9.28 10.37 3.14
N ARG A 77 -8.25 10.42 2.29
CA ARG A 77 -7.39 11.61 2.08
C ARG A 77 -7.90 12.53 0.98
N GLY A 78 -9.10 12.30 0.45
CA GLY A 78 -9.71 13.09 -0.62
C GLY A 78 -9.05 12.91 -1.99
N LYS A 79 -8.20 11.90 -2.17
CA LYS A 79 -7.51 11.57 -3.43
C LYS A 79 -8.38 10.66 -4.30
N ASN A 80 -9.59 11.12 -4.61
CA ASN A 80 -10.62 10.31 -5.28
C ASN A 80 -10.18 9.84 -6.68
N GLU A 81 -9.52 10.72 -7.45
CA GLU A 81 -9.03 10.39 -8.80
C GLU A 81 -8.00 9.24 -8.75
N LEU A 82 -7.01 9.35 -7.86
CA LEU A 82 -6.02 8.30 -7.64
C LEU A 82 -6.64 6.98 -7.16
N ALA A 83 -7.70 7.04 -6.34
CA ALA A 83 -8.41 5.85 -5.89
C ALA A 83 -9.16 5.12 -7.03
N LEU A 84 -9.60 5.87 -8.05
CA LEU A 84 -10.23 5.33 -9.27
C LEU A 84 -9.18 4.77 -10.24
N GLU A 85 -7.99 5.34 -10.28
CA GLU A 85 -6.87 4.88 -11.11
C GLU A 85 -6.19 3.61 -10.57
N LEU A 86 -6.32 3.33 -9.27
CA LEU A 86 -5.76 2.13 -8.66
C LEU A 86 -6.48 0.87 -9.15
N LYS A 87 -5.72 -0.04 -9.74
CA LYS A 87 -6.18 -1.34 -10.27
C LYS A 87 -6.12 -2.41 -9.19
N GLY A 88 -7.03 -3.40 -9.27
CA GLY A 88 -7.14 -4.48 -8.28
C GLY A 88 -7.78 -4.03 -6.97
N GLY A 89 -7.83 -4.92 -5.98
CA GLY A 89 -8.54 -4.66 -4.72
C GLY A 89 -10.06 -4.64 -4.87
N GLN A 90 -10.77 -4.84 -3.76
CA GLN A 90 -12.22 -4.79 -3.73
C GLN A 90 -12.74 -3.34 -3.82
N PRO A 91 -13.93 -3.12 -4.40
CA PRO A 91 -14.60 -1.83 -4.33
C PRO A 91 -14.83 -1.41 -2.88
N VAL A 92 -14.45 -0.18 -2.52
CA VAL A 92 -14.61 0.35 -1.17
C VAL A 92 -15.78 1.34 -1.15
N THR A 93 -16.74 1.11 -0.26
CA THR A 93 -17.76 2.11 0.09
C THR A 93 -17.40 2.71 1.44
N LEU A 94 -17.14 4.02 1.48
CA LEU A 94 -16.89 4.70 2.75
C LEU A 94 -18.18 4.84 3.56
N THR A 95 -18.08 4.63 4.87
CA THR A 95 -19.16 4.92 5.81
C THR A 95 -19.45 6.43 5.85
N LEU A 96 -20.62 6.83 6.36
CA LEU A 96 -20.97 8.24 6.52
C LEU A 96 -19.93 9.00 7.39
N ALA A 97 -19.42 8.35 8.43
CA ALA A 97 -18.37 8.92 9.30
C ALA A 97 -17.07 9.19 8.54
N GLU A 98 -16.61 8.23 7.72
CA GLU A 98 -15.41 8.40 6.91
C GLU A 98 -15.61 9.46 5.83
N ARG A 99 -16.79 9.54 5.22
CA ARG A 99 -17.14 10.57 4.22
C ARG A 99 -17.09 11.98 4.83
N VAL A 100 -17.63 12.16 6.04
CA VAL A 100 -17.55 13.45 6.75
C VAL A 100 -16.10 13.79 7.06
N GLN A 101 -15.28 12.82 7.45
CA GLN A 101 -13.86 13.02 7.73
C GLN A 101 -13.05 13.40 6.48
N CYS A 102 -13.39 12.85 5.31
CA CYS A 102 -12.83 13.27 4.01
C CYS A 102 -13.15 14.74 3.72
N ILE A 103 -14.41 15.14 3.91
CA ILE A 103 -14.86 16.51 3.64
C ILE A 103 -14.19 17.49 4.58
N VAL A 104 -14.11 17.21 5.87
CA VAL A 104 -13.55 18.15 6.85
C VAL A 104 -12.03 18.33 6.66
N ARG A 105 -11.29 17.28 6.26
CA ARG A 105 -9.83 17.34 6.09
C ARG A 105 -9.35 17.70 4.68
N GLY A 106 -10.24 17.70 3.68
CA GLY A 106 -9.93 18.13 2.31
C GLY A 106 -9.91 19.65 2.10
N TYR A 107 -10.29 20.44 3.11
CA TYR A 107 -10.32 21.91 3.10
C TYR A 107 -9.29 22.55 4.05
N SER A 108 -8.32 21.77 4.56
CA SER A 108 -7.25 22.23 5.46
C SER A 108 -5.91 22.34 4.74
#